data_AF-D7SLA2-F1
#
_entry.id   AF-D7SLA2-F1
#
_cell.length_a   1.000
_cell.length_b   1.000
_cell.length_c   1.000
_cell.angle_alpha   90.00
_cell.angle_beta   90.00
_cell.angle_gamma   90.00
#
_symmetry.space_group_name_H-M   'P 1'
#
loop_
_entity.id
_entity.type
_entity.pdbx_description
1 polymer ?
#
loop_
_entity_poly.entity_id
_entity_poly.type
_entity_poly.pdbx_seq_one_letter_code
_entity_poly.pdbx_strand_id
1 'polypeptide(L)'
;MCLFYLLQTYLPSETPGPLRKYREGELVNLRGDGTGELKEWDRVYDYAYYNDLGNPDRDLKYTRPVLGGSAEYPYPRRGRTGRPPSEKDPNTESILPLLMSLNIYVPRDERFGHLKMLDFLAYALKSIVQFLLPEFEALCDSTPNEFDSFQDVLDLYEGGIKVPEGTLLDKIKDNIPLEMLKELVRTDGEHLFKFPMPQVIKEDKSAWRTDEEFAREMLAGLNPVVIRLLQEFPPKSKLDLEVYGNQNSSITKEHIENHLDGLTINKAMKKKRLFILDDHDVFMPYRRRINTTSMKTYASRTLLFLKDDRTLKPLAIELSLPHPNGMVQSRGIGH
;
A
#
# COMPACT_ATOMS: atom_id res chain seq x y z
N MET A 1 32.94 2.68 -23.05
CA MET A 1 32.95 1.75 -24.20
C MET A 1 31.85 0.74 -23.97
N CYS A 2 30.78 0.77 -24.77
CA CYS A 2 29.67 -0.17 -24.61
C CYS A 2 29.97 -1.45 -25.41
N LEU A 3 29.99 -2.58 -24.72
CA LEU A 3 30.18 -3.88 -25.34
C LEU A 3 28.80 -4.54 -25.55
N PHE A 4 28.53 -4.95 -26.78
CA PHE A 4 27.30 -5.67 -27.13
C PHE A 4 27.63 -7.08 -27.62
N TYR A 5 26.92 -8.07 -27.10
CA TYR A 5 27.00 -9.46 -27.57
C TYR A 5 25.98 -9.70 -28.69
N LEU A 6 26.34 -10.55 -29.66
CA LEU A 6 25.37 -11.09 -30.62
C LEU A 6 24.30 -11.92 -29.88
N LEU A 7 23.11 -12.05 -30.46
CA LEU A 7 21.88 -12.67 -29.89
C LEU A 7 21.99 -14.17 -29.49
N GLN A 8 23.17 -14.75 -29.43
CA GLN A 8 23.39 -16.11 -28.99
C GLN A 8 23.54 -16.19 -27.47
N THR A 9 22.85 -17.16 -26.86
CA THR A 9 22.87 -17.38 -25.41
C THR A 9 23.92 -18.42 -25.04
N TYR A 10 24.68 -18.15 -23.97
CA TYR A 10 25.75 -19.02 -23.50
C TYR A 10 25.75 -19.13 -21.98
N LEU A 11 25.85 -20.35 -21.45
CA LEU A 11 26.27 -20.53 -20.06
C LEU A 11 27.71 -20.01 -19.86
N PRO A 12 28.13 -19.68 -18.63
CA PRO A 12 29.50 -19.25 -18.37
C PRO A 12 30.55 -20.25 -18.90
N SER A 13 30.30 -21.55 -18.75
CA SER A 13 31.17 -22.64 -19.25
C SER A 13 31.28 -22.70 -20.78
N GLU A 14 30.24 -22.28 -21.49
CA GLU A 14 30.11 -22.37 -22.95
C GLU A 14 30.53 -21.07 -23.65
N THR A 15 30.90 -20.03 -22.89
CA THR A 15 31.27 -18.74 -23.46
C THR A 15 32.52 -18.90 -24.33
N PRO A 16 32.50 -18.47 -25.61
CA PRO A 16 33.64 -18.55 -26.50
C PRO A 16 34.89 -17.94 -25.87
N GLY A 17 36.03 -18.63 -25.97
CA GLY A 17 37.28 -18.26 -25.29
C GLY A 17 37.65 -16.77 -25.37
N PRO A 18 37.62 -16.13 -26.56
CA PRO A 18 37.92 -14.71 -26.71
C PRO A 18 36.96 -13.76 -25.97
N LEU A 19 35.73 -14.19 -25.69
CA LEU A 19 34.68 -13.38 -25.07
C LEU A 19 34.65 -13.45 -23.54
N ARG A 20 35.32 -14.45 -22.93
CA ARG A 20 35.25 -14.69 -21.47
C ARG A 20 35.71 -13.49 -20.65
N LYS A 21 36.86 -12.90 -20.99
CA LYS A 21 37.40 -11.72 -20.29
C LYS A 21 36.46 -10.52 -20.38
N TYR A 22 35.83 -10.32 -21.54
CA TYR A 22 34.88 -9.23 -21.73
C TYR A 22 33.60 -9.45 -20.93
N ARG A 23 33.14 -10.71 -20.80
CA ARG A 23 31.97 -11.08 -20.00
C ARG A 23 32.20 -10.79 -18.53
N GLU A 24 33.35 -11.22 -18.00
CA GLU A 24 33.74 -10.98 -16.62
C GLU A 24 33.95 -9.49 -16.34
N GLY A 25 34.61 -8.77 -17.25
CA GLY A 25 34.80 -7.32 -17.13
C GLY A 25 33.49 -6.55 -17.06
N GLU A 26 32.50 -6.91 -17.88
CA GLU A 26 31.17 -6.28 -17.82
C GLU A 26 30.47 -6.56 -16.48
N LEU A 27 30.56 -7.78 -15.94
CA LEU A 27 30.00 -8.09 -14.62
C LEU A 27 30.68 -7.31 -13.48
N VAL A 28 31.96 -6.99 -13.59
CA VAL A 28 32.65 -6.11 -12.63
C VAL A 28 32.13 -4.67 -12.76
N ASN A 29 32.00 -4.15 -13.99
CA ASN A 29 31.45 -2.81 -14.24
C ASN A 29 30.02 -2.66 -13.69
N LEU A 30 29.16 -3.67 -13.90
CA LEU A 30 27.79 -3.66 -13.42
C LEU A 30 27.68 -3.75 -11.89
N ARG A 31 28.67 -4.32 -11.20
CA ARG A 31 28.70 -4.32 -9.72
C ARG A 31 29.21 -3.01 -9.12
N GLY A 32 30.06 -2.29 -9.86
CA GLY A 32 30.72 -1.09 -9.37
C GLY A 32 31.70 -1.40 -8.22
N ASP A 33 32.06 -0.37 -7.46
CA ASP A 33 33.01 -0.44 -6.34
C ASP A 33 32.37 -0.25 -4.95
N GLY A 34 31.05 -0.06 -4.90
CA GLY A 34 30.28 0.16 -3.67
C GLY A 34 30.42 1.56 -3.06
N THR A 35 31.09 2.49 -3.75
CA THR A 35 31.39 3.84 -3.26
C THR A 35 30.78 4.93 -4.14
N GLY A 36 30.80 6.17 -3.65
CA GLY A 36 30.32 7.34 -4.39
C GLY A 36 28.81 7.40 -4.63
N GLU A 37 28.36 8.57 -5.08
CA GLU A 37 26.98 8.80 -5.49
C GLU A 37 26.80 8.39 -6.95
N LEU A 38 25.78 7.57 -7.22
CA LEU A 38 25.49 7.08 -8.57
C LEU A 38 24.73 8.13 -9.39
N LYS A 39 25.09 8.23 -10.66
CA LYS A 39 24.61 9.24 -11.62
C LYS A 39 23.69 8.63 -12.65
N GLU A 40 22.94 9.48 -13.35
CA GLU A 40 21.91 9.05 -14.31
C GLU A 40 22.43 8.08 -15.39
N TRP A 41 23.68 8.25 -15.83
CA TRP A 41 24.28 7.41 -16.88
C TRP A 41 24.89 6.10 -16.35
N ASP A 42 24.94 5.90 -15.03
CA ASP A 42 25.54 4.70 -14.44
C ASP A 42 24.65 3.47 -14.63
N ARG A 43 25.28 2.30 -14.72
CA ARG A 43 24.63 0.99 -14.89
C ARG A 43 24.98 0.05 -13.72
N VAL A 44 25.23 0.64 -12.54
CA VAL A 44 25.72 -0.07 -11.35
C VAL A 44 24.55 -0.59 -10.54
N TYR A 45 24.58 -1.89 -10.25
CA TYR A 45 23.64 -2.63 -9.41
C TYR A 45 24.34 -3.01 -8.12
N ASP A 46 23.90 -2.43 -7.02
CA ASP A 46 24.40 -2.74 -5.68
C ASP A 46 23.27 -2.58 -4.65
N TYR A 47 23.53 -3.00 -3.42
CA TYR A 47 22.53 -3.11 -2.37
C TYR A 47 22.68 -2.02 -1.32
N ALA A 48 21.54 -1.59 -0.78
CA ALA A 48 21.51 -0.78 0.42
C ALA A 48 20.24 -1.06 1.25
N TYR A 49 20.24 -0.58 2.49
CA TYR A 49 19.10 -0.65 3.39
C TYR A 49 18.06 0.43 3.07
N TYR A 50 16.86 0.31 3.62
CA TYR A 50 15.89 1.40 3.59
C TYR A 50 16.21 2.39 4.70
N ASN A 51 17.26 3.18 4.46
CA ASN A 51 17.72 4.26 5.31
C ASN A 51 17.47 5.63 4.67
N ASP A 52 16.65 5.70 3.63
CA ASP A 52 16.38 6.87 2.79
C ASP A 52 14.92 7.36 2.90
N LEU A 53 14.16 6.82 3.87
CA LEU A 53 12.75 7.15 4.09
C LEU A 53 12.54 8.28 5.12
N GLY A 54 13.52 8.51 5.99
CA GLY A 54 13.48 9.56 7.02
C GLY A 54 14.01 10.90 6.53
N ASN A 55 13.63 11.98 7.21
CA ASN A 55 14.20 13.31 6.98
C ASN A 55 14.55 14.01 8.32
N PRO A 56 15.56 13.53 9.05
CA PRO A 56 15.93 14.09 10.35
C PRO A 56 16.42 15.55 10.24
N ASP A 57 17.04 15.93 9.11
CA ASP A 57 17.49 17.31 8.85
C ASP A 57 16.36 18.33 8.93
N ARG A 58 15.16 17.99 8.44
CA ARG A 58 13.98 18.85 8.56
C ARG A 58 13.49 18.98 10.00
N ASP A 59 13.22 17.87 10.68
CA ASP A 59 12.68 17.80 12.04
C ASP A 59 12.83 16.38 12.59
N LEU A 60 13.10 16.23 13.88
CA LEU A 60 13.20 14.94 14.58
C LEU A 60 11.95 14.07 14.42
N LYS A 61 10.76 14.67 14.22
CA LYS A 61 9.51 13.92 13.97
C LYS A 61 9.52 13.15 12.64
N TYR A 62 10.40 13.53 11.71
CA TYR A 62 10.56 12.85 10.41
C TYR A 62 11.68 11.80 10.42
N THR A 63 12.34 11.58 11.55
CA THR A 63 13.27 10.45 11.71
C THR A 63 12.51 9.13 11.58
N ARG A 64 13.10 8.15 10.89
CA ARG A 64 12.55 6.80 10.71
C ARG A 64 13.64 5.78 11.03
N PRO A 65 13.30 4.61 11.59
CA PRO A 65 14.27 3.54 11.77
C PRO A 65 14.73 3.02 10.41
N VAL A 66 15.99 2.62 10.32
CA VAL A 66 16.53 1.93 9.14
C VAL A 66 15.89 0.55 9.04
N LEU A 67 15.31 0.21 7.89
CA LEU A 67 14.74 -1.12 7.64
C LEU A 67 15.76 -1.99 6.90
N GLY A 68 16.09 -3.14 7.51
CA GLY A 68 17.09 -4.10 7.08
C GLY A 68 18.40 -3.97 7.87
N GLY A 69 19.13 -5.10 7.99
CA GLY A 69 20.45 -5.12 8.65
C GLY A 69 20.40 -5.31 10.16
N SER A 70 19.20 -5.37 10.74
CA SER A 70 18.97 -5.71 12.14
C SER A 70 17.95 -6.85 12.27
N ALA A 71 17.98 -7.55 13.40
CA ALA A 71 16.98 -8.56 13.73
C ALA A 71 15.64 -7.93 14.14
N GLU A 72 15.65 -6.69 14.61
CA GLU A 72 14.44 -5.95 15.03
C GLU A 72 13.63 -5.47 13.82
N TYR A 73 14.31 -4.97 12.78
CA TYR A 73 13.70 -4.51 11.53
C TYR A 73 14.26 -5.25 10.32
N PRO A 74 13.99 -6.56 10.17
CA PRO A 74 14.41 -7.30 8.99
C PRO A 74 13.65 -6.77 7.77
N TYR A 75 14.36 -6.53 6.67
CA TYR A 75 13.77 -6.04 5.43
C TYR A 75 14.63 -6.43 4.21
N PRO A 76 14.03 -6.65 3.03
CA PRO A 76 14.76 -6.76 1.78
C PRO A 76 15.70 -5.56 1.55
N ARG A 77 16.78 -5.78 0.80
CA ARG A 77 17.62 -4.68 0.32
C ARG A 77 16.92 -3.96 -0.83
N ARG A 78 17.25 -2.69 -1.00
CA ARG A 78 16.92 -1.89 -2.18
C ARG A 78 18.16 -1.64 -3.03
N GLY A 79 17.97 -1.07 -4.22
CA GLY A 79 19.06 -0.62 -5.07
C GLY A 79 19.82 0.56 -4.44
N ARG A 80 21.15 0.46 -4.35
CA ARG A 80 22.02 1.52 -3.85
C ARG A 80 21.90 2.77 -4.73
N THR A 81 21.90 3.93 -4.09
CA THR A 81 21.87 5.26 -4.72
C THR A 81 23.13 6.07 -4.37
N GLY A 82 23.61 5.93 -3.14
CA GLY A 82 24.90 6.49 -2.71
C GLY A 82 24.89 7.99 -2.48
N ARG A 83 23.72 8.61 -2.28
CA ARG A 83 23.64 10.03 -1.87
C ARG A 83 24.33 10.20 -0.52
N PRO A 84 24.82 11.43 -0.22
CA PRO A 84 25.46 11.68 1.06
C PRO A 84 24.50 11.41 2.22
N PRO A 85 25.04 11.05 3.40
CA PRO A 85 24.25 10.95 4.61
C PRO A 85 23.63 12.30 4.98
N SER A 86 22.56 12.23 5.78
CA SER A 86 21.94 13.37 6.43
C SER A 86 22.91 14.06 7.39
N GLU A 87 22.78 15.38 7.55
CA GLU A 87 23.64 16.16 8.46
C GLU A 87 23.43 15.75 9.92
N LYS A 88 22.18 15.45 10.31
CA LYS A 88 21.80 15.11 11.69
C LYS A 88 21.88 13.62 12.03
N ASP A 89 21.88 12.73 11.05
CA ASP A 89 22.02 11.28 11.28
C ASP A 89 22.87 10.61 10.18
N PRO A 90 24.11 10.16 10.50
CA PRO A 90 25.01 9.55 9.53
C PRO A 90 24.50 8.20 9.00
N ASN A 91 23.53 7.56 9.67
CA ASN A 91 22.95 6.30 9.21
C ASN A 91 21.80 6.50 8.20
N THR A 92 21.26 7.72 8.10
CA THR A 92 20.17 8.07 7.20
C THR A 92 20.74 8.71 5.93
N GLU A 93 20.35 8.21 4.77
CA GLU A 93 20.71 8.81 3.48
C GLU A 93 19.84 10.07 3.24
N SER A 94 20.45 11.12 2.69
CA SER A 94 19.74 12.36 2.38
C SER A 94 18.54 12.12 1.46
N ILE A 95 17.42 12.80 1.75
CA ILE A 95 16.17 12.66 1.00
C ILE A 95 16.14 13.59 -0.21
N LEU A 96 15.52 13.13 -1.30
CA LEU A 96 15.14 14.01 -2.41
C LEU A 96 13.72 14.56 -2.16
N PRO A 97 13.44 15.84 -2.49
CA PRO A 97 12.08 16.36 -2.46
C PRO A 97 11.11 15.46 -3.24
N LEU A 98 9.87 15.32 -2.78
CA LEU A 98 8.89 14.39 -3.38
C LEU A 98 8.70 14.62 -4.89
N LEU A 99 8.71 15.87 -5.35
CA LEU A 99 8.62 16.25 -6.77
C LEU A 99 9.85 15.83 -7.59
N MET A 100 10.99 15.61 -6.93
CA MET A 100 12.23 15.09 -7.51
C MET A 100 12.43 13.60 -7.23
N SER A 101 11.46 12.90 -6.64
CA SER A 101 11.55 11.45 -6.38
C SER A 101 11.71 10.63 -7.66
N LEU A 102 11.26 11.15 -8.80
CA LEU A 102 11.47 10.57 -10.15
C LEU A 102 12.93 10.64 -10.63
N ASN A 103 13.77 11.37 -9.90
CA ASN A 103 15.21 11.47 -10.13
C ASN A 103 16.02 10.61 -9.15
N ILE A 104 15.35 9.78 -8.32
CA ILE A 104 16.06 8.76 -7.55
C ILE A 104 16.79 7.85 -8.55
N TYR A 105 18.09 7.68 -8.33
CA TYR A 105 18.92 6.84 -9.20
C TYR A 105 18.35 5.41 -9.27
N VAL A 106 18.25 4.94 -10.51
CA VAL A 106 18.18 3.53 -10.87
C VAL A 106 19.18 3.32 -12.01
N PRO A 107 19.74 2.11 -12.19
CA PRO A 107 20.61 1.82 -13.32
C PRO A 107 19.98 2.30 -14.63
N ARG A 108 20.77 2.93 -15.50
CA ARG A 108 20.26 3.67 -16.68
C ARG A 108 19.27 2.87 -17.52
N ASP A 109 19.52 1.57 -17.69
CA ASP A 109 18.71 0.67 -18.52
C ASP A 109 17.39 0.23 -17.83
N GLU A 110 17.29 0.39 -16.50
CA GLU A 110 16.07 0.13 -15.70
C GLU A 110 15.13 1.34 -15.65
N ARG A 111 15.61 2.53 -16.01
CA ARG A 111 14.78 3.74 -16.03
C ARG A 111 13.71 3.61 -17.10
N PHE A 112 12.46 3.91 -16.76
CA PHE A 112 11.37 3.89 -17.72
C PHE A 112 11.68 4.80 -18.92
N GLY A 113 11.44 4.28 -20.13
CA GLY A 113 11.41 5.12 -21.33
C GLY A 113 10.31 6.18 -21.25
N HIS A 114 10.48 7.26 -22.00
CA HIS A 114 9.62 8.46 -21.91
C HIS A 114 8.11 8.16 -22.00
N LEU A 115 7.68 7.24 -22.87
CA LEU A 115 6.26 6.88 -23.01
C LEU A 115 5.69 6.17 -21.77
N LYS A 116 6.42 5.21 -21.19
CA LYS A 116 6.00 4.50 -19.97
C LYS A 116 5.99 5.41 -18.74
N MET A 117 6.90 6.39 -18.71
CA MET A 117 6.97 7.39 -17.65
C MET A 117 5.78 8.34 -17.69
N LEU A 118 5.31 8.76 -18.89
CA LEU A 118 4.10 9.60 -19.02
C LEU A 118 2.85 8.89 -18.48
N ASP A 119 2.68 7.60 -18.78
CA ASP A 119 1.57 6.81 -18.22
C ASP A 119 1.66 6.73 -16.69
N PHE A 120 2.86 6.47 -16.14
CA PHE A 120 3.10 6.45 -14.70
C PHE A 120 2.81 7.81 -14.04
N LEU A 121 3.24 8.89 -14.67
CA LEU A 121 3.04 10.27 -14.20
C LEU A 121 1.55 10.66 -14.17
N ALA A 122 0.77 10.26 -15.19
CA ALA A 122 -0.67 10.50 -15.23
C ALA A 122 -1.41 9.85 -14.04
N TYR A 123 -0.95 8.68 -13.57
CA TYR A 123 -1.49 8.03 -12.38
C TYR A 123 -0.96 8.64 -11.06
N ALA A 124 0.33 8.95 -10.97
CA ALA A 124 0.92 9.58 -9.78
C ALA A 124 0.32 10.96 -9.47
N LEU A 125 -0.06 11.72 -10.51
CA LEU A 125 -0.75 13.01 -10.41
C LEU A 125 -2.15 12.95 -9.82
N LYS A 126 -2.90 11.90 -10.14
CA LYS A 126 -4.23 11.71 -9.54
C LYS A 126 -4.15 11.58 -8.03
N SER A 127 -3.03 11.07 -7.51
CA SER A 127 -2.72 11.04 -6.08
C SER A 127 -2.20 12.38 -5.54
N ILE A 128 -1.55 13.22 -6.36
CA ILE A 128 -1.10 14.58 -5.97
C ILE A 128 -2.30 15.51 -5.71
N VAL A 129 -3.44 15.31 -6.39
CA VAL A 129 -4.68 16.06 -6.09
C VAL A 129 -5.16 15.83 -4.64
N GLN A 130 -4.90 14.65 -4.05
CA GLN A 130 -5.21 14.40 -2.63
C GLN A 130 -4.31 15.19 -1.66
N PHE A 131 -3.12 15.62 -2.09
CA PHE A 131 -2.25 16.51 -1.30
C PHE A 131 -2.62 17.98 -1.43
N LEU A 132 -3.31 18.36 -2.51
CA LEU A 132 -3.80 19.72 -2.76
C LEU A 132 -5.21 19.95 -2.19
N LEU A 133 -5.87 18.91 -1.66
CA LEU A 133 -7.15 19.01 -0.96
C LEU A 133 -7.21 20.21 0.01
N PRO A 134 -6.18 20.49 0.84
CA PRO A 134 -6.17 21.63 1.75
C PRO A 134 -6.32 23.01 1.12
N GLU A 135 -5.96 23.17 -0.16
CA GLU A 135 -6.19 24.42 -0.89
C GLU A 135 -7.54 24.42 -1.62
N PHE A 136 -8.09 23.25 -2.00
CA PHE A 136 -9.47 23.10 -2.53
C PHE A 136 -10.54 23.25 -1.43
N GLU A 137 -10.19 22.88 -0.19
CA GLU A 137 -10.97 22.88 1.05
C GLU A 137 -11.52 24.26 1.46
N ALA A 138 -10.91 25.35 0.99
CA ALA A 138 -11.30 26.70 1.40
C ALA A 138 -12.52 27.28 0.65
N LEU A 139 -13.05 26.59 -0.37
CA LEU A 139 -13.86 27.24 -1.40
C LEU A 139 -15.27 26.66 -1.66
N CYS A 140 -15.70 25.56 -1.03
CA CYS A 140 -17.05 25.02 -1.21
C CYS A 140 -17.65 24.43 0.09
N ASP A 141 -18.69 25.12 0.59
CA ASP A 141 -19.72 24.71 1.58
C ASP A 141 -19.41 24.62 3.09
N SER A 142 -20.52 24.60 3.85
CA SER A 142 -20.68 24.87 5.31
C SER A 142 -20.06 23.87 6.29
N THR A 143 -19.35 22.88 5.77
CA THR A 143 -18.62 21.79 6.46
C THR A 143 -17.26 21.65 5.77
N PRO A 144 -16.34 22.62 5.95
CA PRO A 144 -15.06 22.57 5.27
C PRO A 144 -14.32 21.28 5.64
N ASN A 145 -13.94 20.50 4.62
CA ASN A 145 -13.00 19.36 4.64
C ASN A 145 -13.60 17.94 4.82
N GLU A 146 -14.92 17.75 4.70
CA GLU A 146 -15.53 16.41 4.83
C GLU A 146 -16.53 16.12 3.69
N PHE A 147 -16.78 14.82 3.43
CA PHE A 147 -17.89 14.39 2.57
C PHE A 147 -19.13 14.21 3.45
N ASP A 148 -20.21 14.90 3.12
CA ASP A 148 -21.48 14.83 3.87
C ASP A 148 -22.35 13.67 3.39
N SER A 149 -22.10 13.15 2.18
CA SER A 149 -22.86 12.04 1.60
C SER A 149 -22.03 11.12 0.70
N PHE A 150 -22.55 9.91 0.45
CA PHE A 150 -21.98 9.03 -0.60
C PHE A 150 -22.11 9.64 -2.00
N GLN A 151 -23.07 10.54 -2.22
CA GLN A 151 -23.20 11.23 -3.51
C GLN A 151 -22.00 12.16 -3.75
N ASP A 152 -21.52 12.84 -2.71
CA ASP A 152 -20.36 13.73 -2.81
C ASP A 152 -19.11 12.95 -3.25
N VAL A 153 -18.97 11.70 -2.81
CA VAL A 153 -17.91 10.78 -3.24
C VAL A 153 -18.11 10.34 -4.70
N LEU A 154 -19.35 10.08 -5.12
CA LEU A 154 -19.67 9.71 -6.51
C LEU A 154 -19.44 10.87 -7.48
N ASP A 155 -19.69 12.10 -7.05
CA ASP A 155 -19.54 13.31 -7.85
C ASP A 155 -18.09 13.54 -8.30
N LEU A 156 -17.09 13.01 -7.58
CA LEU A 156 -15.68 12.98 -8.01
C LEU A 156 -15.49 12.28 -9.36
N TYR A 157 -16.35 11.31 -9.68
CA TYR A 157 -16.30 10.50 -10.91
C TYR A 157 -17.33 10.92 -11.96
N GLU A 158 -18.38 11.64 -11.56
CA GLU A 158 -19.50 12.03 -12.44
C GLU A 158 -19.37 13.49 -12.90
N GLY A 159 -19.26 14.42 -11.95
CA GLY A 159 -19.22 15.87 -12.18
C GLY A 159 -17.84 16.52 -12.08
N GLY A 160 -16.85 15.82 -11.51
CA GLY A 160 -15.51 16.38 -11.25
C GLY A 160 -15.51 17.43 -10.13
N ILE A 161 -14.33 17.97 -9.81
CA ILE A 161 -14.19 18.98 -8.75
C ILE A 161 -14.36 20.37 -9.38
N LYS A 162 -15.33 21.14 -8.89
CA LYS A 162 -15.48 22.55 -9.30
C LYS A 162 -14.32 23.34 -8.72
N VAL A 163 -13.40 23.78 -9.58
CA VAL A 163 -12.29 24.64 -9.20
C VAL A 163 -12.69 26.08 -9.46
N PRO A 164 -12.71 26.95 -8.43
CA PRO A 164 -12.96 28.37 -8.63
C PRO A 164 -11.91 28.97 -9.57
N GLU A 165 -12.35 29.78 -10.54
CA GLU A 165 -11.45 30.52 -11.42
C GLU A 165 -10.59 31.49 -10.58
N GLY A 166 -9.26 31.38 -10.65
CA GLY A 166 -8.34 32.26 -9.92
C GLY A 166 -7.02 31.61 -9.47
N THR A 167 -6.41 32.18 -8.43
CA THR A 167 -5.05 31.93 -7.90
C THR A 167 -4.68 30.46 -7.64
N LEU A 168 -5.67 29.58 -7.49
CA LEU A 168 -5.47 28.15 -7.28
C LEU A 168 -4.96 27.45 -8.54
N LEU A 169 -5.55 27.77 -9.71
CA LEU A 169 -5.12 27.21 -11.00
C LEU A 169 -3.70 27.63 -11.35
N ASP A 170 -3.32 28.85 -10.99
CA ASP A 170 -1.97 29.38 -11.23
C ASP A 170 -0.94 28.69 -10.33
N LYS A 171 -1.25 28.50 -9.04
CA LYS A 171 -0.42 27.67 -8.15
C LYS A 171 -0.28 26.23 -8.62
N ILE A 172 -1.33 25.63 -9.16
CA ILE A 172 -1.28 24.27 -9.72
C ILE A 172 -0.38 24.25 -10.96
N LYS A 173 -0.47 25.24 -11.85
CA LYS A 173 0.41 25.42 -13.01
C LYS A 173 1.87 25.63 -12.63
N ASP A 174 2.14 26.35 -11.56
CA ASP A 174 3.49 26.64 -11.09
C ASP A 174 4.15 25.42 -10.42
N ASN A 175 3.34 24.51 -9.85
CA ASN A 175 3.84 23.35 -9.09
C ASN A 175 3.74 22.01 -9.82
N ILE A 176 3.04 21.95 -10.96
CA ILE A 176 2.88 20.73 -11.77
C ILE A 176 3.48 20.93 -13.16
N PRO A 177 4.36 20.03 -13.64
CA PRO A 177 4.87 20.10 -15.01
C PRO A 177 3.77 20.20 -16.07
N LEU A 178 4.00 20.98 -17.13
CA LEU A 178 3.01 21.25 -18.17
C LEU A 178 2.54 19.99 -18.92
N GLU A 179 3.42 19.03 -19.12
CA GLU A 179 3.13 17.72 -19.73
C GLU A 179 2.17 16.91 -18.86
N MET A 180 2.28 17.07 -17.54
CA MET A 180 1.50 16.40 -16.51
C MET A 180 0.10 17.02 -16.37
N LEU A 181 0.00 18.34 -16.48
CA LEU A 181 -1.26 19.07 -16.45
C LEU A 181 -2.20 18.74 -17.63
N LYS A 182 -1.66 18.49 -18.81
CA LYS A 182 -2.45 18.16 -20.02
C LYS A 182 -3.23 16.85 -19.88
N GLU A 183 -2.77 15.90 -19.07
CA GLU A 183 -3.49 14.66 -18.77
C GLU A 183 -4.59 14.82 -17.70
N LEU A 184 -4.46 15.83 -16.82
CA LEU A 184 -5.41 16.15 -15.76
C LEU A 184 -6.59 16.99 -16.24
N VAL A 185 -6.34 17.88 -17.21
CA VAL A 185 -7.34 18.76 -17.81
C VAL A 185 -7.84 18.10 -19.10
N ARG A 186 -8.94 17.36 -19.02
CA ARG A 186 -9.60 16.89 -20.23
C ARG A 186 -10.03 18.09 -21.08
N THR A 187 -9.86 17.96 -22.39
CA THR A 187 -9.98 19.02 -23.42
C THR A 187 -11.38 19.61 -23.62
N ASP A 188 -12.36 19.22 -22.81
CA ASP A 188 -13.77 19.62 -22.89
C ASP A 188 -14.11 20.88 -22.08
N GLY A 189 -13.17 21.42 -21.28
CA GLY A 189 -13.23 22.79 -20.77
C GLY A 189 -14.25 23.08 -19.66
N GLU A 190 -15.13 22.14 -19.31
CA GLU A 190 -16.21 22.41 -18.34
C GLU A 190 -16.03 21.73 -16.96
N HIS A 191 -15.17 20.70 -16.85
CA HIS A 191 -14.98 19.96 -15.58
C HIS A 191 -13.52 19.54 -15.35
N LEU A 192 -12.80 20.31 -14.55
CA LEU A 192 -11.44 19.97 -14.09
C LEU A 192 -11.49 18.77 -13.10
N PHE A 193 -10.49 17.89 -13.15
CA PHE A 193 -10.28 16.80 -12.18
C PHE A 193 -11.39 15.72 -12.06
N LYS A 194 -12.07 15.36 -13.16
CA LYS A 194 -12.96 14.18 -13.18
C LYS A 194 -12.17 12.88 -13.14
N PHE A 195 -12.33 12.08 -12.08
CA PHE A 195 -11.67 10.78 -11.96
C PHE A 195 -12.34 9.73 -12.87
N PRO A 196 -11.58 8.73 -13.37
CA PRO A 196 -12.19 7.61 -14.09
C PRO A 196 -13.09 6.80 -13.14
N MET A 197 -14.28 6.45 -13.60
CA MET A 197 -15.21 5.62 -12.82
C MET A 197 -14.57 4.28 -12.42
N PRO A 198 -14.45 3.95 -11.11
CA PRO A 198 -13.93 2.68 -10.65
C PRO A 198 -14.77 1.52 -11.15
N GLN A 199 -14.12 0.41 -11.52
CA GLN A 199 -14.82 -0.76 -12.07
C GLN A 199 -15.87 -1.34 -11.11
N VAL A 200 -15.60 -1.31 -9.81
CA VAL A 200 -16.49 -1.85 -8.77
C VAL A 200 -17.84 -1.12 -8.67
N ILE A 201 -17.90 0.17 -9.05
CA ILE A 201 -19.14 0.97 -9.04
C ILE A 201 -19.67 1.29 -10.43
N LYS A 202 -19.03 0.78 -11.48
CA LYS A 202 -19.35 1.15 -12.87
C LYS A 202 -20.75 0.70 -13.30
N GLU A 203 -21.11 -0.53 -12.95
CA GLU A 203 -22.40 -1.14 -13.32
C GLU A 203 -23.44 -0.95 -12.20
N ASP A 204 -23.01 -1.01 -10.94
CA ASP A 204 -23.87 -0.81 -9.76
C ASP A 204 -23.12 0.02 -8.71
N LYS A 205 -23.60 1.23 -8.44
CA LYS A 205 -22.98 2.18 -7.51
C LYS A 205 -23.15 1.79 -6.03
N SER A 206 -23.94 0.77 -5.73
CA SER A 206 -24.33 0.36 -4.38
C SER A 206 -23.88 -1.05 -3.99
N ALA A 207 -23.50 -1.89 -4.97
CA ALA A 207 -23.14 -3.30 -4.75
C ALA A 207 -22.02 -3.51 -3.72
N TRP A 208 -21.05 -2.59 -3.64
CA TRP A 208 -19.94 -2.61 -2.68
C TRP A 208 -20.39 -2.66 -1.21
N ARG A 209 -21.65 -2.31 -0.92
CA ARG A 209 -22.25 -2.31 0.44
C ARG A 209 -22.84 -3.66 0.85
N THR A 210 -22.86 -4.64 -0.05
CA THR A 210 -23.48 -5.95 0.19
C THR A 210 -22.51 -6.89 0.89
N ASP A 211 -23.04 -7.78 1.73
CA ASP A 211 -22.28 -8.83 2.40
C ASP A 211 -21.66 -9.79 1.37
N GLU A 212 -22.38 -10.03 0.26
CA GLU A 212 -21.92 -10.82 -0.87
C GLU A 212 -20.65 -10.24 -1.48
N GLU A 213 -20.64 -8.94 -1.80
CA GLU A 213 -19.47 -8.29 -2.41
C GLU A 213 -18.31 -8.19 -1.42
N PHE A 214 -18.59 -7.83 -0.17
CA PHE A 214 -17.60 -7.79 0.90
C PHE A 214 -16.85 -9.12 1.05
N ALA A 215 -17.57 -10.25 1.03
CA ALA A 215 -16.95 -11.57 1.12
C ALA A 215 -16.32 -12.03 -0.21
N ARG A 216 -16.90 -11.68 -1.36
CA ARG A 216 -16.39 -12.03 -2.69
C ARG A 216 -15.03 -11.37 -2.95
N GLU A 217 -14.84 -10.12 -2.53
CA GLU A 217 -13.56 -9.42 -2.70
C GLU A 217 -12.39 -10.09 -1.97
N MET A 218 -12.64 -10.85 -0.91
CA MET A 218 -11.61 -11.66 -0.24
C MET A 218 -11.07 -12.81 -1.09
N LEU A 219 -11.77 -13.19 -2.17
CA LEU A 219 -11.38 -14.25 -3.11
C LEU A 219 -11.03 -13.71 -4.50
N ALA A 220 -11.64 -12.60 -4.92
CA ALA A 220 -11.55 -12.08 -6.29
C ALA A 220 -11.54 -10.55 -6.35
N GLY A 221 -11.17 -9.89 -5.25
CA GLY A 221 -10.92 -8.46 -5.17
C GLY A 221 -9.43 -8.13 -5.25
N LEU A 222 -9.03 -7.01 -4.66
CA LEU A 222 -7.65 -6.53 -4.72
C LEU A 222 -6.65 -7.37 -3.90
N ASN A 223 -7.09 -8.02 -2.81
CA ASN A 223 -6.22 -8.79 -1.93
C ASN A 223 -6.75 -10.22 -1.67
N PRO A 224 -6.72 -11.11 -2.67
CA PRO A 224 -7.35 -12.43 -2.59
C PRO A 224 -6.47 -13.51 -1.92
N VAL A 225 -5.44 -13.12 -1.17
CA VAL A 225 -4.37 -14.04 -0.70
C VAL A 225 -4.28 -14.17 0.82
N VAL A 226 -5.14 -13.49 1.58
CA VAL A 226 -5.05 -13.44 3.05
C VAL A 226 -6.04 -14.37 3.75
N ILE A 227 -7.22 -14.61 3.15
CA ILE A 227 -8.27 -15.47 3.72
C ILE A 227 -7.74 -16.89 3.99
N ARG A 228 -8.12 -17.46 5.14
CA ARG A 228 -7.65 -18.79 5.59
C ARG A 228 -8.83 -19.66 5.98
N LEU A 229 -8.62 -20.97 5.93
CA LEU A 229 -9.56 -21.91 6.53
C LEU A 229 -9.49 -21.81 8.06
N LEU A 230 -10.65 -21.72 8.73
CA LEU A 230 -10.72 -21.68 10.18
C LEU A 230 -10.36 -23.06 10.77
N GLN A 231 -9.28 -23.11 11.55
CA GLN A 231 -8.75 -24.37 12.10
C GLN A 231 -9.38 -24.77 13.43
N GLU A 232 -9.71 -23.79 14.27
CA GLU A 232 -10.36 -24.00 15.58
C GLU A 232 -11.39 -22.90 15.84
N PHE A 233 -12.41 -23.22 16.63
CA PHE A 233 -13.43 -22.27 17.07
C PHE A 233 -13.59 -22.33 18.59
N PRO A 234 -13.63 -21.18 19.30
CA PRO A 234 -13.40 -19.82 18.78
C PRO A 234 -11.95 -19.63 18.28
N PRO A 235 -11.68 -18.66 17.39
CA PRO A 235 -10.33 -18.39 16.91
C PRO A 235 -9.43 -17.94 18.06
N LYS A 236 -8.19 -18.42 18.09
CA LYS A 236 -7.21 -18.09 19.13
C LYS A 236 -6.11 -17.19 18.61
N SER A 237 -5.66 -16.28 19.47
CA SER A 237 -4.44 -15.50 19.27
C SER A 237 -3.21 -16.29 19.70
N LYS A 238 -2.09 -16.03 19.04
CA LYS A 238 -0.74 -16.50 19.40
C LYS A 238 0.08 -15.44 20.13
N LEU A 239 -0.51 -14.27 20.39
CA LEU A 239 0.17 -13.18 21.09
C LEU A 239 0.34 -13.51 22.58
N ASP A 240 1.39 -12.94 23.15
CA ASP A 240 1.69 -13.09 24.57
C ASP A 240 0.61 -12.42 25.44
N LEU A 241 0.00 -13.22 26.30
CA LEU A 241 -1.05 -12.79 27.23
C LEU A 241 -0.52 -11.81 28.28
N GLU A 242 0.75 -11.88 28.67
CA GLU A 242 1.33 -10.96 29.66
C GLU A 242 1.51 -9.56 29.07
N VAL A 243 1.80 -9.49 27.76
CA VAL A 243 2.04 -8.22 27.06
C VAL A 243 0.74 -7.57 26.58
N TYR A 244 -0.16 -8.38 25.99
CA TYR A 244 -1.36 -7.86 25.32
C TYR A 244 -2.65 -8.10 26.13
N GLY A 245 -2.60 -8.93 27.16
CA GLY A 245 -3.73 -9.30 27.98
C GLY A 245 -4.54 -10.47 27.46
N ASN A 246 -5.74 -10.67 28.01
CA ASN A 246 -6.68 -11.67 27.49
C ASN A 246 -6.92 -11.48 25.98
N GLN A 247 -6.48 -12.43 25.15
CA GLN A 247 -6.67 -12.40 23.70
C GLN A 247 -7.76 -13.37 23.22
N ASN A 248 -8.56 -13.93 24.13
CA ASN A 248 -9.64 -14.85 23.76
C ASN A 248 -10.66 -14.12 22.89
N SER A 249 -11.07 -14.76 21.80
CA SER A 249 -12.11 -14.19 20.95
C SER A 249 -13.43 -14.10 21.71
N SER A 250 -14.10 -12.96 21.53
CA SER A 250 -15.45 -12.66 22.01
C SER A 250 -16.55 -13.25 21.11
N ILE A 251 -16.18 -13.84 19.96
CA ILE A 251 -17.15 -14.51 19.10
C ILE A 251 -17.56 -15.83 19.75
N THR A 252 -18.80 -15.90 20.22
CA THR A 252 -19.37 -17.11 20.83
C THR A 252 -20.11 -17.96 19.81
N LYS A 253 -20.49 -19.18 20.21
CA LYS A 253 -21.24 -20.13 19.37
C LYS A 253 -22.59 -19.54 18.94
N GLU A 254 -23.25 -18.87 19.86
CA GLU A 254 -24.58 -18.28 19.70
C GLU A 254 -24.58 -17.21 18.60
N HIS A 255 -23.47 -16.50 18.40
CA HIS A 255 -23.34 -15.48 17.35
C HIS A 255 -23.39 -16.04 15.92
N ILE A 256 -23.03 -17.31 15.70
CA ILE A 256 -22.87 -17.83 14.33
C ILE A 256 -23.69 -19.09 14.04
N GLU A 257 -24.15 -19.82 15.05
CA GLU A 257 -24.73 -21.15 14.85
C GLU A 257 -25.98 -21.17 13.98
N ASN A 258 -26.77 -20.10 13.98
CA ASN A 258 -28.00 -19.98 13.19
C ASN A 258 -27.74 -19.59 11.73
N HIS A 259 -26.49 -19.29 11.36
CA HIS A 259 -26.13 -18.71 10.06
C HIS A 259 -25.30 -19.69 9.19
N LEU A 260 -25.32 -20.99 9.54
CA LEU A 260 -24.51 -22.06 8.93
C LEU A 260 -25.32 -23.02 8.05
N ASP A 261 -26.45 -22.58 7.48
CA ASP A 261 -27.34 -23.39 6.63
C ASP A 261 -27.72 -24.74 7.29
N GLY A 262 -28.10 -24.69 8.57
CA GLY A 262 -28.49 -25.86 9.36
C GLY A 262 -27.34 -26.78 9.81
N LEU A 263 -26.08 -26.43 9.52
CA LEU A 263 -24.92 -27.15 10.04
C LEU A 263 -24.54 -26.69 11.45
N THR A 264 -24.07 -27.62 12.27
CA THR A 264 -23.35 -27.25 13.50
C THR A 264 -21.94 -26.77 13.16
N ILE A 265 -21.35 -25.93 14.03
CA ILE A 265 -19.97 -25.44 13.86
C ILE A 265 -18.99 -26.58 13.56
N ASN A 266 -19.01 -27.66 14.37
CA ASN A 266 -18.13 -28.82 14.17
C ASN A 266 -18.32 -29.49 12.80
N LYS A 267 -19.56 -29.60 12.30
CA LYS A 267 -19.83 -30.14 10.96
C LYS A 267 -19.33 -29.20 9.88
N ALA A 268 -19.54 -27.89 10.02
CA ALA A 268 -19.07 -26.88 9.07
C ALA A 268 -17.54 -26.85 8.99
N MET A 269 -16.84 -26.92 10.13
CA MET A 269 -15.37 -27.04 10.20
C MET A 269 -14.87 -28.33 9.53
N LYS A 270 -15.46 -29.49 9.86
CA LYS A 270 -15.07 -30.78 9.27
C LYS A 270 -15.27 -30.81 7.75
N LYS A 271 -16.32 -30.14 7.25
CA LYS A 271 -16.58 -29.97 5.82
C LYS A 271 -15.73 -28.86 5.17
N LYS A 272 -14.82 -28.20 5.91
CA LYS A 272 -13.98 -27.10 5.47
C LYS A 272 -14.78 -25.91 4.89
N ARG A 273 -15.87 -25.56 5.57
CA ARG A 273 -16.79 -24.49 5.15
C ARG A 273 -16.67 -23.20 5.97
N LEU A 274 -15.84 -23.19 7.01
CA LEU A 274 -15.59 -22.00 7.81
C LEU A 274 -14.22 -21.42 7.49
N PHE A 275 -14.21 -20.12 7.20
CA PHE A 275 -13.02 -19.36 6.83
C PHE A 275 -12.88 -18.16 7.76
N ILE A 276 -11.69 -17.57 7.77
CA ILE A 276 -11.36 -16.40 8.56
C ILE A 276 -10.44 -15.46 7.78
N LEU A 277 -10.75 -14.17 7.84
CA LEU A 277 -9.80 -13.09 7.58
C LEU A 277 -9.30 -12.61 8.95
N ASP A 278 -8.06 -12.99 9.29
CA ASP A 278 -7.50 -12.82 10.64
C ASP A 278 -6.34 -11.81 10.62
N ASP A 279 -6.71 -10.57 10.90
CA ASP A 279 -5.83 -9.41 10.99
C ASP A 279 -5.42 -9.12 12.44
N HIS A 280 -5.97 -9.86 13.41
CA HIS A 280 -5.84 -9.57 14.81
C HIS A 280 -4.37 -9.57 15.27
N ASP A 281 -3.66 -10.69 15.09
CA ASP A 281 -2.31 -10.85 15.64
C ASP A 281 -1.27 -9.98 14.92
N VAL A 282 -1.50 -9.70 13.63
CA VAL A 282 -0.63 -8.84 12.82
C VAL A 282 -0.69 -7.40 13.32
N PHE A 283 -1.89 -6.94 13.68
CA PHE A 283 -2.13 -5.52 13.93
C PHE A 283 -2.19 -5.13 15.40
N MET A 284 -2.54 -6.06 16.30
CA MET A 284 -2.60 -5.82 17.75
C MET A 284 -1.32 -5.17 18.32
N PRO A 285 -0.09 -5.59 17.95
CA PRO A 285 1.15 -4.96 18.42
C PRO A 285 1.27 -3.47 18.11
N TYR A 286 0.63 -3.00 17.03
CA TYR A 286 0.73 -1.62 16.57
C TYR A 286 -0.45 -0.75 16.98
N ARG A 287 -1.57 -1.34 17.44
CA ARG A 287 -2.82 -0.60 17.71
C ARG A 287 -2.64 0.57 18.66
N ARG A 288 -1.88 0.38 19.75
CA ARG A 288 -1.66 1.44 20.75
C ARG A 288 -0.98 2.65 20.11
N ARG A 289 0.08 2.44 19.33
CA ARG A 289 0.84 3.51 18.65
C ARG A 289 0.02 4.21 17.58
N ILE A 290 -0.80 3.48 16.83
CA ILE A 290 -1.66 4.06 15.78
C ILE A 290 -2.77 4.90 16.43
N ASN A 291 -3.45 4.37 17.45
CA ASN A 291 -4.60 5.02 18.06
C ASN A 291 -4.25 6.29 18.88
N THR A 292 -2.99 6.50 19.26
CA THR A 292 -2.52 7.78 19.83
C THR A 292 -2.39 8.90 18.80
N THR A 293 -2.46 8.60 17.50
CA THR A 293 -2.52 9.61 16.45
C THR A 293 -3.97 10.08 16.21
N SER A 294 -4.21 10.90 15.19
CA SER A 294 -5.58 11.22 14.74
C SER A 294 -6.34 9.99 14.23
N MET A 295 -5.64 8.94 13.79
CA MET A 295 -6.25 7.71 13.29
C MET A 295 -6.82 6.85 14.43
N LYS A 296 -7.86 6.06 14.12
CA LYS A 296 -8.45 5.06 15.03
C LYS A 296 -8.69 3.77 14.26
N THR A 297 -8.27 2.65 14.83
CA THR A 297 -8.35 1.36 14.15
C THR A 297 -8.38 0.19 15.15
N TYR A 298 -8.88 -0.95 14.69
CA TYR A 298 -9.10 -2.18 15.47
C TYR A 298 -8.26 -3.33 14.92
N ALA A 299 -7.94 -4.31 15.76
CA ALA A 299 -7.34 -5.57 15.32
C ALA A 299 -8.48 -6.54 15.02
N SER A 300 -8.88 -6.63 13.75
CA SER A 300 -10.13 -7.28 13.35
C SER A 300 -9.99 -8.78 13.06
N ARG A 301 -11.10 -9.51 13.27
CA ARG A 301 -11.31 -10.85 12.70
C ARG A 301 -12.66 -10.90 12.03
N THR A 302 -12.72 -11.49 10.85
CA THR A 302 -13.98 -11.75 10.15
C THR A 302 -14.13 -13.24 9.92
N LEU A 303 -15.21 -13.83 10.45
CA LEU A 303 -15.56 -15.23 10.15
C LEU A 303 -16.46 -15.29 8.92
N LEU A 304 -16.20 -16.26 8.06
CA LEU A 304 -16.97 -16.47 6.83
C LEU A 304 -17.44 -17.92 6.72
N PHE A 305 -18.59 -18.11 6.08
CA PHE A 305 -19.14 -19.42 5.75
C PHE A 305 -19.25 -19.60 4.24
N LEU A 306 -18.83 -20.75 3.75
CA LEU A 306 -19.01 -21.16 2.36
C LEU A 306 -20.37 -21.83 2.19
N LYS A 307 -21.32 -21.15 1.53
CA LYS A 307 -22.67 -21.64 1.23
C LYS A 307 -22.67 -22.76 0.17
N ASP A 308 -23.81 -23.42 0.00
CA ASP A 308 -23.97 -24.51 -0.98
C ASP A 308 -23.87 -24.01 -2.43
N ASP A 309 -24.28 -22.77 -2.67
CA ASP A 309 -24.14 -22.04 -3.95
C ASP A 309 -22.69 -21.62 -4.27
N ARG A 310 -21.72 -22.03 -3.44
CA ARG A 310 -20.28 -21.76 -3.57
C ARG A 310 -19.85 -20.30 -3.32
N THR A 311 -20.75 -19.46 -2.82
CA THR A 311 -20.41 -18.09 -2.40
C THR A 311 -20.06 -18.03 -0.91
N LEU A 312 -19.26 -17.04 -0.52
CA LEU A 312 -18.94 -16.78 0.88
C LEU A 312 -19.97 -15.83 1.49
N LYS A 313 -20.29 -16.06 2.76
CA LYS A 313 -21.16 -15.23 3.58
C LYS A 313 -20.38 -14.79 4.84
N PRO A 314 -20.29 -13.48 5.15
CA PRO A 314 -19.75 -13.04 6.42
C PRO A 314 -20.69 -13.46 7.56
N LEU A 315 -20.12 -13.92 8.68
CA LEU A 315 -20.87 -14.41 9.84
C LEU A 315 -20.79 -13.46 11.02
N ALA A 316 -19.58 -13.01 11.34
CA ALA A 316 -19.30 -12.18 12.49
C ALA A 316 -18.01 -11.39 12.26
N ILE A 317 -17.97 -10.18 12.79
CA ILE A 317 -16.78 -9.34 12.84
C ILE A 317 -16.47 -9.05 14.30
N GLU A 318 -15.24 -9.36 14.70
CA GLU A 318 -14.67 -8.99 16.00
C GLU A 318 -13.76 -7.79 15.83
N LEU A 319 -13.97 -6.76 16.66
CA LEU A 319 -13.15 -5.56 16.70
C LEU A 319 -12.42 -5.50 18.04
N SER A 320 -11.13 -5.84 18.05
CA SER A 320 -10.32 -5.89 19.28
C SER A 320 -9.47 -4.62 19.47
N LEU A 321 -9.39 -4.14 20.71
CA LEU A 321 -8.51 -3.03 21.12
C LEU A 321 -7.50 -3.46 22.19
N PRO A 322 -6.28 -2.89 22.19
CA PRO A 322 -5.35 -3.07 23.28
C PRO A 322 -5.90 -2.37 24.52
N HIS A 323 -5.84 -3.03 25.67
CA HIS A 323 -6.34 -2.45 26.91
C HIS A 323 -5.31 -1.53 27.58
N PRO A 324 -5.76 -0.53 28.37
CA PRO A 324 -4.87 0.34 29.15
C PRO A 324 -3.98 -0.43 30.14
N ASN A 325 -4.53 -1.47 30.78
CA ASN A 325 -3.84 -2.27 31.83
C ASN A 325 -3.43 -3.68 31.38
N GLY A 326 -3.50 -4.00 30.08
CA GLY A 326 -3.19 -5.35 29.56
C GLY A 326 -4.29 -6.40 29.71
N MET A 327 -5.57 -6.10 29.42
CA MET A 327 -6.68 -7.07 29.24
C MET A 327 -7.65 -6.62 28.13
N VAL A 328 -7.60 -7.13 26.89
CA VAL A 328 -8.40 -6.60 25.75
C VAL A 328 -9.90 -6.43 26.05
N GLN A 329 -10.47 -5.30 25.62
CA GLN A 329 -11.91 -5.19 25.34
C GLN A 329 -12.11 -5.54 23.87
N SER A 330 -12.78 -6.67 23.62
CA SER A 330 -13.28 -7.04 22.30
C SER A 330 -14.81 -7.00 22.33
N ARG A 331 -15.42 -6.50 21.27
CA ARG A 331 -16.87 -6.55 21.06
C ARG A 331 -17.13 -7.38 19.81
N GLY A 332 -17.70 -8.56 20.00
CA GLY A 332 -18.24 -9.36 18.91
C GLY A 332 -19.59 -8.80 18.49
N ILE A 333 -19.77 -8.55 17.20
CA ILE A 333 -21.07 -8.25 16.61
C ILE A 333 -21.41 -9.44 15.72
N GLY A 334 -22.44 -10.19 16.10
CA GLY A 334 -23.04 -11.22 15.25
C GLY A 334 -24.07 -10.60 14.31
N HIS A 335 -24.19 -11.17 13.11
CA HIS A 335 -25.27 -10.84 12.17
C HIS A 335 -26.59 -11.50 12.57
#